data_AF-A0A537FD34-F1
#
_entry.id   AF-A0A537FD34-F1
#
_cell.length_a   1.000
_cell.length_b   1.000
_cell.length_c   1.000
_cell.angle_alpha   90.00
_cell.angle_beta   90.00
_cell.angle_gamma   90.00
#
_symmetry.space_group_name_H-M   'P 1'
#
loop_
_entity.id
_entity.type
_entity.pdbx_description
1 polymer ?
#
loop_
_entity_poly.entity_id
_entity_poly.type
_entity_poly.pdbx_seq_one_letter_code
_entity_poly.pdbx_strand_id
1 'polypeptide(L)'
;MPTEISIEVRWKVIELWIYGDAPEKVASKTGISVGSVRNIIVEVREGRYPQLQHLLPYLDELRRLSRELRKNNLSPQHALTGTILFNALMKLGVDPAEFKTLFQFLRKIAPGNFPVEQVVRAASTIEKLESETGRSFRELSSEANSLVSDVATLKEQKTALENSIRSLRAREIEAKNSLDNRLVANKVTTEALEEFLDGKTVLKEADLSLLDFEALTDFVKKAKSEGFLDASLELSTLEGRTGKKHHAIVAEYKEALAGKEKVDTELVQVGHDTSRARKDLQSLRQANSRQLEHNHVTEEQLEQFVRIRDRLAAKGVELEKLGILEGLVTQLEQHHWQPRQIVDYLTKSGDLREIVSQVSQELAKTQKDLDAKKEALLVLIGEAAQERAELQKILSVETTKKTELAQLEQLLSDNKLRIDWAETLEKLLGTQPRSQLRSFSV
;
A
#
# COMPACT_ATOMS: atom_id res chain seq x y z
N MET A 1 24.51 -64.27 -38.19
CA MET A 1 23.13 -64.20 -37.65
C MET A 1 22.89 -62.77 -37.24
N PRO A 2 21.79 -62.11 -37.66
CA PRO A 2 21.47 -60.76 -37.18
C PRO A 2 21.31 -60.80 -35.66
N THR A 3 22.04 -59.93 -34.96
CA THR A 3 21.93 -59.76 -33.52
C THR A 3 20.52 -59.32 -33.17
N GLU A 4 19.87 -60.05 -32.27
CA GLU A 4 18.53 -59.72 -31.81
C GLU A 4 18.55 -58.38 -31.08
N ILE A 5 17.71 -57.45 -31.52
CA ILE A 5 17.62 -56.11 -30.90
C ILE A 5 16.94 -56.28 -29.54
N SER A 6 17.60 -55.78 -28.49
CA SER A 6 17.08 -55.88 -27.13
C SER A 6 15.70 -55.21 -27.00
N ILE A 7 14.90 -55.73 -26.07
CA ILE A 7 13.55 -55.23 -25.82
C ILE A 7 13.56 -53.76 -25.36
N GLU A 8 14.58 -53.35 -24.62
CA GLU A 8 14.78 -51.97 -24.17
C GLU A 8 14.97 -51.01 -25.35
N VAL A 9 15.79 -51.41 -26.33
CA VAL A 9 16.01 -50.61 -27.54
C VAL A 9 14.74 -50.53 -28.37
N ARG A 10 13.98 -51.64 -28.49
CA ARG A 10 12.66 -51.64 -29.15
C ARG A 10 11.70 -50.65 -28.47
N TRP A 11 11.59 -50.68 -27.15
CA TRP A 11 10.78 -49.71 -26.40
C TRP A 11 11.23 -48.27 -26.63
N LYS A 12 12.54 -48.03 -26.66
CA LYS A 12 13.08 -46.69 -26.91
C LYS A 12 12.75 -46.19 -28.32
N VAL A 13 12.77 -47.07 -29.32
CA VAL A 13 12.37 -46.77 -30.70
C VAL A 13 10.89 -46.36 -30.74
N ILE A 14 10.02 -47.11 -30.07
CA ILE A 14 8.58 -46.84 -29.99
C ILE A 14 8.34 -45.48 -29.35
N GLU A 15 8.95 -45.23 -28.20
CA GLU A 15 8.83 -43.98 -27.45
C GLU A 15 9.26 -42.78 -28.31
N LEU A 16 10.45 -42.82 -28.91
CA LEU A 16 10.96 -41.72 -29.75
C LEU A 16 10.08 -41.49 -30.98
N TRP A 17 9.54 -42.55 -31.56
CA TRP A 17 8.62 -42.48 -32.69
C TRP A 17 7.28 -41.84 -32.32
N ILE A 18 6.66 -42.27 -31.20
CA ILE A 18 5.43 -41.67 -30.66
C ILE A 18 5.66 -40.20 -30.33
N TYR A 19 6.82 -39.84 -29.78
CA TYR A 19 7.14 -38.44 -29.55
C TYR A 19 7.22 -37.62 -30.85
N GLY A 20 7.32 -38.24 -32.02
CA GLY A 20 7.28 -37.56 -33.31
C GLY A 20 8.59 -37.56 -34.10
N ASP A 21 9.66 -38.19 -33.59
CA ASP A 21 10.95 -38.23 -34.31
C ASP A 21 10.81 -39.00 -35.64
N ALA A 22 11.53 -38.55 -36.67
CA ALA A 22 11.62 -39.26 -37.94
C ALA A 22 12.45 -40.55 -37.77
N PRO A 23 12.15 -41.64 -38.51
CA PRO A 23 12.86 -42.92 -38.39
C PRO A 23 14.39 -42.80 -38.43
N GLU A 24 14.91 -41.90 -39.24
CA GLU A 24 16.34 -41.62 -39.41
C GLU A 24 16.95 -41.03 -38.13
N LYS A 25 16.22 -40.11 -37.48
CA LYS A 25 16.62 -39.52 -36.20
C LYS A 25 16.53 -40.51 -35.05
N VAL A 26 15.52 -41.38 -35.07
CA VAL A 26 15.37 -42.47 -34.09
C VAL A 26 16.54 -43.46 -34.22
N ALA A 27 16.89 -43.86 -35.44
CA ALA A 27 18.03 -44.73 -35.73
C ALA A 27 19.35 -44.13 -35.20
N SER A 28 19.61 -42.85 -35.49
CA SER A 28 20.79 -42.14 -34.98
C SER A 28 20.84 -42.11 -33.44
N LYS A 29 19.71 -41.93 -32.75
CA LYS A 29 19.65 -41.89 -31.27
C LYS A 29 19.77 -43.25 -30.59
N THR A 30 19.42 -44.32 -31.29
CA THR A 30 19.34 -45.68 -30.72
C THR A 30 20.48 -46.59 -31.19
N GLY A 31 21.26 -46.17 -32.19
CA GLY A 31 22.40 -46.93 -32.71
C GLY A 31 22.00 -48.13 -33.59
N ILE A 32 20.74 -48.23 -34.02
CA ILE A 32 20.26 -49.31 -34.91
C ILE A 32 20.00 -48.79 -36.33
N SER A 33 19.83 -49.71 -37.29
CA SER A 33 19.54 -49.35 -38.67
C SER A 33 18.15 -48.72 -38.84
N VAL A 34 17.98 -47.84 -39.83
CA VAL A 34 16.67 -47.26 -40.19
C VAL A 34 15.66 -48.35 -40.58
N GLY A 35 16.11 -49.43 -41.23
CA GLY A 35 15.27 -50.58 -41.56
C GLY A 35 14.73 -51.28 -40.31
N SER A 36 15.57 -51.45 -39.29
CA SER A 36 15.16 -52.00 -37.99
C SER A 36 14.13 -51.12 -37.28
N VAL A 37 14.32 -49.78 -37.29
CA VAL A 37 13.34 -48.83 -36.77
C VAL A 37 11.99 -48.95 -37.48
N ARG A 38 12.00 -48.99 -38.82
CA ARG A 38 10.76 -49.14 -39.63
C ARG A 38 10.05 -50.46 -39.33
N ASN A 39 10.79 -51.56 -39.22
CA ASN A 39 10.23 -52.86 -38.88
C ASN A 39 9.56 -52.83 -37.49
N ILE A 40 10.22 -52.27 -36.47
CA ILE A 40 9.63 -52.12 -35.12
C ILE A 40 8.33 -51.30 -35.18
N ILE A 41 8.29 -50.21 -35.94
CA ILE A 41 7.07 -49.39 -36.10
C ILE A 41 5.93 -50.19 -36.76
N VAL A 42 6.24 -51.01 -37.77
CA VAL A 42 5.25 -51.89 -38.41
C VAL A 42 4.73 -52.92 -37.41
N GLU A 43 5.61 -53.57 -36.66
CA GLU A 43 5.23 -54.54 -35.60
C GLU A 43 4.32 -53.91 -34.53
N VAL A 44 4.57 -52.64 -34.16
CA VAL A 44 3.69 -51.89 -33.25
C VAL A 44 2.31 -51.71 -33.86
N ARG A 45 2.22 -51.27 -35.13
CA ARG A 45 0.94 -51.06 -35.83
C ARG A 45 0.16 -52.35 -36.04
N GLU A 46 0.85 -53.47 -36.21
CA GLU A 46 0.26 -54.81 -36.29
C GLU A 46 -0.21 -55.34 -34.93
N GLY A 47 0.05 -54.62 -33.83
CA GLY A 47 -0.37 -55.05 -32.49
C GLY A 47 0.49 -56.15 -31.88
N ARG A 48 1.74 -56.34 -32.35
CA ARG A 48 2.68 -57.32 -31.76
C ARG A 48 3.15 -56.95 -30.35
N TYR A 49 2.75 -55.78 -29.85
CA TYR A 49 3.04 -55.28 -28.51
C TYR A 49 1.72 -55.22 -27.71
N PRO A 50 1.37 -56.26 -26.93
CA PRO A 50 0.10 -56.33 -26.21
C PRO A 50 -0.13 -55.14 -25.27
N GLN A 51 0.94 -54.58 -24.72
CA GLN A 51 0.89 -53.42 -23.82
C GLN A 51 0.34 -52.15 -24.51
N LEU A 52 0.40 -52.08 -25.84
CA LEU A 52 -0.06 -50.94 -26.63
C LEU A 52 -1.36 -51.22 -27.39
N GLN A 53 -1.96 -52.39 -27.21
CA GLN A 53 -3.12 -52.83 -28.00
C GLN A 53 -4.30 -51.84 -27.91
N HIS A 54 -4.53 -51.26 -26.74
CA HIS A 54 -5.57 -50.24 -26.50
C HIS A 54 -5.25 -48.87 -27.12
N LEU A 55 -3.99 -48.61 -27.48
CA LEU A 55 -3.54 -47.36 -28.09
C LEU A 55 -3.42 -47.43 -29.61
N LEU A 56 -3.50 -48.62 -30.22
CA LEU A 56 -3.34 -48.81 -31.67
C LEU A 56 -4.15 -47.83 -32.52
N PRO A 57 -5.45 -47.56 -32.22
CA PRO A 57 -6.25 -46.64 -33.01
C PRO A 57 -5.82 -45.17 -32.90
N TYR A 58 -4.97 -44.84 -31.92
CA TYR A 58 -4.57 -43.48 -31.58
C TYR A 58 -3.08 -43.19 -31.83
N LEU A 59 -2.30 -44.19 -32.27
CA LEU A 59 -0.84 -44.04 -32.36
C LEU A 59 -0.42 -42.93 -33.33
N ASP A 60 -1.10 -42.82 -34.46
CA ASP A 60 -0.78 -41.81 -35.47
C ASP A 60 -1.24 -40.41 -35.01
N GLU A 61 -2.36 -40.31 -34.29
CA GLU A 61 -2.87 -39.09 -33.65
C GLU A 61 -1.94 -38.62 -32.53
N LEU A 62 -1.50 -39.51 -31.66
CA LEU A 62 -0.53 -39.22 -30.59
C LEU A 62 0.79 -38.72 -31.17
N ARG A 63 1.23 -39.34 -32.26
CA ARG A 63 2.42 -38.90 -32.99
C ARG A 63 2.23 -37.54 -33.63
N ARG A 64 1.10 -37.30 -34.28
CA ARG A 64 0.74 -36.01 -34.88
C ARG A 64 0.68 -34.92 -33.81
N LEU A 65 0.02 -35.17 -32.69
CA LEU A 65 -0.07 -34.26 -31.56
C LEU A 65 1.32 -33.94 -31.01
N SER A 66 2.17 -34.95 -30.78
CA SER A 66 3.52 -34.75 -30.28
C SER A 66 4.38 -33.90 -31.22
N ARG A 67 4.22 -34.07 -32.55
CA ARG A 67 4.87 -33.22 -33.55
C ARG A 67 4.36 -31.79 -33.52
N GLU A 68 3.06 -31.58 -33.44
CA GLU A 68 2.47 -30.24 -33.36
C GLU A 68 2.88 -29.52 -32.07
N LEU A 69 2.89 -30.21 -30.94
CA LEU A 69 3.38 -29.66 -29.68
C LEU A 69 4.84 -29.21 -29.82
N ARG A 70 5.72 -30.08 -30.34
CA ARG A 70 7.14 -29.74 -30.54
C ARG A 70 7.35 -28.60 -31.54
N LYS A 71 6.61 -28.59 -32.64
CA LYS A 71 6.66 -27.52 -33.65
C LYS A 71 6.35 -26.15 -33.04
N ASN A 72 5.47 -26.12 -32.03
CA ASN A 72 5.06 -24.91 -31.33
C ASN A 72 5.78 -24.69 -29.98
N ASN A 73 6.83 -25.47 -29.67
CA ASN A 73 7.55 -25.44 -28.39
C ASN A 73 6.65 -25.66 -27.15
N LEU A 74 5.61 -26.46 -27.29
CA LEU A 74 4.67 -26.81 -26.23
C LEU A 74 5.02 -28.16 -25.58
N SER A 75 4.75 -28.28 -24.28
CA SER A 75 4.87 -29.54 -23.54
C SER A 75 3.53 -30.29 -23.48
N PRO A 76 3.51 -31.60 -23.15
CA PRO A 76 2.27 -32.35 -22.93
C PRO A 76 1.35 -31.73 -21.87
N GLN A 77 1.91 -31.06 -20.85
CA GLN A 77 1.11 -30.32 -19.86
C GLN A 77 0.30 -29.19 -20.50
N HIS A 78 0.83 -28.53 -21.53
CA HIS A 78 0.08 -27.49 -22.27
C HIS A 78 -1.11 -28.08 -23.03
N ALA A 79 -0.98 -29.31 -23.55
CA ALA A 79 -2.11 -30.00 -24.19
C ALA A 79 -3.21 -30.32 -23.18
N LEU A 80 -2.83 -30.73 -21.96
CA LEU A 80 -3.77 -30.96 -20.87
C LEU A 80 -4.51 -29.66 -20.49
N THR A 81 -3.79 -28.56 -20.30
CA THR A 81 -4.39 -27.24 -20.06
C THR A 81 -5.30 -26.81 -21.20
N GLY A 82 -4.87 -27.02 -22.45
CA GLY A 82 -5.68 -26.76 -23.63
C GLY A 82 -6.98 -27.56 -23.65
N THR A 83 -6.96 -28.81 -23.18
CA THR A 83 -8.15 -29.67 -23.08
C THR A 83 -9.12 -29.17 -22.00
N ILE A 84 -8.60 -28.74 -20.84
CA ILE A 84 -9.41 -28.13 -19.78
C ILE A 84 -10.10 -26.86 -20.30
N LEU A 85 -9.33 -25.97 -20.95
CA LEU A 85 -9.85 -24.75 -21.54
C LEU A 85 -10.90 -25.03 -22.63
N PHE A 86 -10.60 -25.97 -23.52
CA PHE A 86 -11.50 -26.40 -24.58
C PHE A 86 -12.83 -26.89 -24.01
N ASN A 87 -12.80 -27.75 -22.99
CA ASN A 87 -14.01 -28.25 -22.33
C ASN A 87 -14.79 -27.15 -21.61
N ALA A 88 -14.10 -26.17 -21.00
CA ALA A 88 -14.76 -25.03 -20.38
C ALA A 88 -15.51 -24.18 -21.43
N LEU A 89 -14.87 -23.91 -22.58
CA LEU A 89 -15.50 -23.17 -23.69
C LEU A 89 -16.69 -23.93 -24.29
N MET A 90 -16.57 -25.25 -24.45
CA MET A 90 -17.67 -26.11 -24.90
C MET A 90 -18.87 -26.06 -23.94
N LYS A 91 -18.63 -26.06 -22.62
CA LYS A 91 -19.70 -25.92 -21.61
C LYS A 91 -20.39 -24.55 -21.67
N LEU A 92 -19.69 -23.54 -22.15
CA LEU A 92 -20.25 -22.21 -22.42
C LEU A 92 -21.00 -22.15 -23.77
N GLY A 93 -21.12 -23.26 -24.49
CA GLY A 93 -21.81 -23.35 -25.78
C GLY A 93 -21.00 -22.82 -26.97
N VAL A 94 -19.69 -22.63 -26.81
CA VAL A 94 -18.83 -22.13 -27.89
C VAL A 94 -18.38 -23.29 -28.78
N ASP A 95 -18.68 -23.23 -30.08
CA ASP A 95 -18.22 -24.20 -31.06
C ASP A 95 -16.69 -24.03 -31.32
N PRO A 96 -15.89 -25.12 -31.33
CA PRO A 96 -14.47 -25.09 -31.67
C PRO A 96 -14.12 -24.38 -32.97
N ALA A 97 -14.98 -24.49 -33.98
CA ALA A 97 -14.79 -23.82 -35.27
C ALA A 97 -14.85 -22.29 -35.16
N GLU A 98 -15.55 -21.78 -34.14
CA GLU A 98 -15.77 -20.36 -33.92
C GLU A 98 -14.71 -19.71 -33.03
N PHE A 99 -13.80 -20.49 -32.41
CA PHE A 99 -12.80 -19.97 -31.47
C PHE A 99 -11.99 -18.81 -32.06
N LYS A 100 -11.58 -18.94 -33.32
CA LYS A 100 -10.82 -17.88 -34.00
C LYS A 100 -11.63 -16.58 -34.12
N THR A 101 -12.91 -16.69 -34.49
CA THR A 101 -13.82 -15.54 -34.62
C THR A 101 -14.10 -14.91 -33.25
N LEU A 102 -14.32 -15.74 -32.23
CA LEU A 102 -14.51 -15.30 -30.85
C LEU A 102 -13.30 -14.53 -30.33
N PHE A 103 -12.07 -15.06 -30.47
CA PHE A 103 -10.87 -14.35 -30.02
C PHE A 103 -10.63 -13.04 -30.79
N GLN A 104 -10.96 -12.99 -32.08
CA GLN A 104 -10.91 -11.75 -32.85
C GLN A 104 -11.94 -10.73 -32.37
N PHE A 105 -13.15 -11.17 -32.05
CA PHE A 105 -14.21 -10.34 -31.49
C PHE A 105 -13.81 -9.79 -30.11
N LEU A 106 -13.32 -10.64 -29.22
CA LEU A 106 -12.81 -10.23 -27.91
C LEU A 106 -11.68 -9.21 -28.03
N ARG A 107 -10.77 -9.37 -28.98
CA ARG A 107 -9.70 -8.38 -29.26
C ARG A 107 -10.23 -7.05 -29.82
N LYS A 108 -11.34 -7.06 -30.57
CA LYS A 108 -11.95 -5.83 -31.10
C LYS A 108 -12.67 -5.03 -30.03
N ILE A 109 -13.28 -5.72 -29.06
CA ILE A 109 -14.00 -5.06 -27.95
C ILE A 109 -13.05 -4.61 -26.86
N ALA A 110 -11.95 -5.34 -26.64
CA ALA A 110 -10.92 -4.92 -25.72
C ALA A 110 -10.19 -3.67 -26.26
N PRO A 111 -10.17 -2.54 -25.54
CA PRO A 111 -9.36 -1.39 -25.94
C PRO A 111 -7.86 -1.76 -26.02
N GLY A 112 -7.08 -1.05 -26.83
CA GLY A 112 -5.67 -1.40 -27.09
C GLY A 112 -4.77 -1.49 -25.83
N ASN A 113 -5.17 -0.84 -24.73
CA ASN A 113 -4.50 -0.89 -23.43
C ASN A 113 -5.32 -1.65 -22.38
N PHE A 114 -6.21 -2.56 -22.78
CA PHE A 114 -7.06 -3.29 -21.85
C PHE A 114 -6.19 -4.20 -20.97
N PRO A 115 -6.21 -4.03 -19.64
CA PRO A 115 -5.36 -4.80 -18.74
C PRO A 115 -5.98 -6.19 -18.52
N VAL A 116 -5.91 -7.07 -19.53
CA VAL A 116 -6.50 -8.41 -19.53
C VAL A 116 -6.15 -9.17 -18.25
N GLU A 117 -4.89 -9.09 -17.83
CA GLU A 117 -4.38 -9.74 -16.61
C GLU A 117 -5.07 -9.24 -15.35
N GLN A 118 -5.34 -7.93 -15.25
CA GLN A 118 -6.03 -7.35 -14.10
C GLN A 118 -7.50 -7.76 -14.08
N VAL A 119 -8.13 -7.85 -15.25
CA VAL A 119 -9.53 -8.26 -15.37
C VAL A 119 -9.70 -9.74 -15.02
N VAL A 120 -8.80 -10.61 -15.49
CA VAL A 120 -8.82 -12.02 -15.12
C VAL A 120 -8.60 -12.19 -13.62
N ARG A 121 -7.64 -11.46 -13.03
CA ARG A 121 -7.42 -11.48 -11.58
C ARG A 121 -8.63 -10.97 -10.82
N ALA A 122 -9.24 -9.86 -11.26
CA ALA A 122 -10.43 -9.29 -10.64
C ALA A 122 -11.61 -10.27 -10.70
N ALA A 123 -11.84 -10.90 -11.86
CA ALA A 123 -12.87 -11.92 -12.03
C ALA A 123 -12.63 -13.11 -11.11
N SER A 124 -11.40 -13.62 -11.01
CA SER A 124 -11.06 -14.70 -10.08
C SER A 124 -11.20 -14.30 -8.62
N THR A 125 -10.89 -13.06 -8.25
CA THR A 125 -11.12 -12.58 -6.87
C THR A 125 -12.61 -12.44 -6.58
N ILE A 126 -13.41 -12.01 -7.55
CA ILE A 126 -14.86 -11.94 -7.41
C ILE A 126 -15.43 -13.35 -7.23
N GLU A 127 -15.07 -14.30 -8.10
CA GLU A 127 -15.53 -15.69 -8.00
C GLU A 127 -15.17 -16.31 -6.64
N LYS A 128 -13.96 -16.05 -6.13
CA LYS A 128 -13.56 -16.48 -4.79
C LYS A 128 -14.43 -15.85 -3.71
N LEU A 129 -14.64 -14.53 -3.76
CA LEU A 129 -15.50 -13.84 -2.81
C LEU A 129 -16.95 -14.35 -2.86
N GLU A 130 -17.49 -14.62 -4.05
CA GLU A 130 -18.81 -15.24 -4.20
C GLU A 130 -18.85 -16.64 -3.56
N SER A 131 -17.79 -17.44 -3.75
CA SER A 131 -17.70 -18.79 -3.19
C SER A 131 -17.54 -18.80 -1.66
N GLU A 132 -16.81 -17.84 -1.10
CA GLU A 132 -16.53 -17.74 0.35
C GLU A 132 -17.71 -17.12 1.11
N THR A 133 -18.35 -16.11 0.53
CA THR A 133 -19.45 -15.38 1.19
C THR A 133 -20.82 -16.00 0.89
N GLY A 134 -20.93 -16.81 -0.17
CA GLY A 134 -22.19 -17.32 -0.70
C GLY A 134 -23.10 -16.23 -1.31
N ARG A 135 -22.55 -15.02 -1.54
CA ARG A 135 -23.27 -13.87 -2.12
C ARG A 135 -22.91 -13.70 -3.57
N SER A 136 -23.83 -13.18 -4.37
CA SER A 136 -23.56 -12.84 -5.77
C SER A 136 -22.75 -11.55 -5.89
N PHE A 137 -22.04 -11.39 -7.01
CA PHE A 137 -21.29 -10.18 -7.34
C PHE A 137 -22.17 -8.92 -7.29
N ARG A 138 -23.44 -9.03 -7.67
CA ARG A 138 -24.38 -7.92 -7.61
C ARG A 138 -24.65 -7.47 -6.18
N GLU A 139 -24.78 -8.42 -5.25
CA GLU A 139 -24.97 -8.14 -3.83
C GLU A 139 -23.69 -7.55 -3.23
N LEU A 140 -22.53 -8.17 -3.51
CA LEU A 140 -21.23 -7.68 -3.08
C LEU A 140 -20.94 -6.26 -3.60
N SER A 141 -21.28 -5.97 -4.85
CA SER A 141 -21.13 -4.63 -5.43
C SER A 141 -22.08 -3.62 -4.80
N SER A 142 -23.33 -4.02 -4.52
CA SER A 142 -24.28 -3.16 -3.81
C SER A 142 -23.81 -2.83 -2.38
N GLU A 143 -23.30 -3.82 -1.66
CA GLU A 143 -22.74 -3.66 -0.31
C GLU A 143 -21.47 -2.83 -0.32
N ALA A 144 -20.58 -3.04 -1.28
CA ALA A 144 -19.39 -2.20 -1.45
C ALA A 144 -19.80 -0.73 -1.69
N ASN A 145 -20.81 -0.48 -2.52
CA ASN A 145 -21.31 0.88 -2.77
C ASN A 145 -21.95 1.51 -1.52
N SER A 146 -22.71 0.74 -0.73
CA SER A 146 -23.26 1.26 0.53
C SER A 146 -22.16 1.53 1.56
N LEU A 147 -21.16 0.64 1.68
CA LEU A 147 -20.01 0.87 2.55
C LEU A 147 -19.20 2.11 2.11
N VAL A 148 -19.07 2.36 0.81
CA VAL A 148 -18.43 3.59 0.31
C VAL A 148 -19.23 4.83 0.70
N SER A 149 -20.57 4.79 0.62
CA SER A 149 -21.40 5.91 1.10
C SER A 149 -21.30 6.08 2.63
N ASP A 150 -21.28 4.99 3.38
CA ASP A 150 -21.18 5.01 4.83
C ASP A 150 -19.82 5.57 5.27
N VAL A 151 -18.73 5.19 4.59
CA VAL A 151 -17.40 5.76 4.84
C VAL A 151 -17.36 7.25 4.52
N ALA A 152 -18.07 7.70 3.48
CA ALA A 152 -18.17 9.13 3.18
C ALA A 152 -18.92 9.88 4.29
N THR A 153 -20.08 9.38 4.73
CA THR A 153 -20.87 10.01 5.80
C THR A 153 -20.13 10.02 7.13
N LEU A 154 -19.44 8.93 7.49
CA LEU A 154 -18.63 8.85 8.72
C LEU A 154 -17.43 9.81 8.67
N LYS A 155 -16.83 10.02 7.49
CA LYS A 155 -15.76 11.02 7.33
C LYS A 155 -16.30 12.44 7.54
N GLU A 156 -17.48 12.76 7.03
CA GLU A 156 -18.13 14.06 7.26
C GLU A 156 -18.49 14.27 8.73
N GLN A 157 -19.02 13.24 9.41
CA GLN A 157 -19.30 13.31 10.84
C GLN A 157 -18.03 13.52 11.66
N LYS A 158 -16.95 12.81 11.31
CA LYS A 158 -15.65 12.98 11.97
C LYS A 158 -15.13 14.41 11.82
N THR A 159 -15.16 14.99 10.61
CA THR A 159 -14.68 16.35 10.39
C THR A 159 -15.57 17.38 11.10
N ALA A 160 -16.89 17.16 11.15
CA ALA A 160 -17.82 17.99 11.91
C ALA A 160 -17.52 17.97 13.42
N LEU A 161 -17.30 16.78 13.99
CA LEU A 161 -16.93 16.62 15.41
C LEU A 161 -15.57 17.25 15.71
N GLU A 162 -14.57 17.07 14.85
CA GLU A 162 -13.25 17.71 15.01
C GLU A 162 -13.37 19.25 15.02
N ASN A 163 -14.19 19.83 14.13
CA ASN A 163 -14.47 21.26 14.12
C ASN A 163 -15.22 21.73 15.38
N SER A 164 -16.16 20.92 15.88
CA SER A 164 -16.86 21.20 17.14
C SER A 164 -15.89 21.21 18.32
N ILE A 165 -14.99 20.23 18.42
CA ILE A 165 -13.96 20.18 19.47
C ILE A 165 -13.03 21.40 19.39
N ARG A 166 -12.60 21.79 18.19
CA ARG A 166 -11.77 22.99 17.99
C ARG A 166 -12.49 24.26 18.46
N SER A 167 -13.75 24.44 18.09
CA SER A 167 -14.51 25.63 18.50
C SER A 167 -14.78 25.69 20.00
N LEU A 168 -15.07 24.55 20.64
CA LEU A 168 -15.22 24.46 22.09
C LEU A 168 -13.92 24.79 22.83
N ARG A 169 -12.77 24.26 22.36
CA ARG A 169 -11.46 24.60 22.94
C ARG A 169 -11.12 26.09 22.78
N ALA A 170 -11.44 26.68 21.63
CA ALA A 170 -11.25 28.12 21.42
C ALA A 170 -12.08 28.95 22.41
N ARG A 171 -13.35 28.58 22.62
CA ARG A 171 -14.22 29.23 23.63
C ARG A 171 -13.73 29.03 25.06
N GLU A 172 -13.21 27.84 25.39
CA GLU A 172 -12.64 27.57 26.71
C GLU A 172 -11.42 28.47 26.98
N ILE A 173 -10.52 28.62 26.01
CA ILE A 173 -9.36 29.50 26.10
C ILE A 173 -9.81 30.96 26.23
N GLU A 174 -10.78 31.39 25.43
CA GLU A 174 -11.32 32.75 25.52
C GLU A 174 -11.95 33.03 26.88
N ALA A 175 -12.74 32.08 27.42
CA ALA A 175 -13.33 32.18 28.74
C ALA A 175 -12.27 32.24 29.85
N LYS A 176 -11.22 31.41 29.79
CA LYS A 176 -10.08 31.44 30.71
C LYS A 176 -9.36 32.78 30.67
N ASN A 177 -9.01 33.26 29.48
CA ASN A 177 -8.37 34.57 29.32
C ASN A 177 -9.26 35.71 29.85
N SER A 178 -10.57 35.63 29.63
CA SER A 178 -11.52 36.63 30.15
C SER A 178 -11.60 36.62 31.69
N LEU A 179 -11.50 35.45 32.31
CA LEU A 179 -11.47 35.29 33.75
C LEU A 179 -10.16 35.86 34.31
N ASP A 180 -9.02 35.49 33.73
CA ASP A 180 -7.71 35.98 34.14
C ASP A 180 -7.62 37.51 34.02
N ASN A 181 -8.12 38.08 32.91
CA ASN A 181 -8.18 39.52 32.73
C ASN A 181 -9.04 40.21 33.81
N ARG A 182 -10.17 39.59 34.21
CA ARG A 182 -11.02 40.11 35.29
C ARG A 182 -10.35 39.99 36.67
N LEU A 183 -9.65 38.89 36.94
CA LEU A 183 -8.87 38.69 38.15
C LEU A 183 -7.79 39.77 38.29
N VAL A 184 -7.00 39.98 37.22
CA VAL A 184 -5.97 41.02 37.17
C VAL A 184 -6.56 42.42 37.34
N ALA A 185 -7.66 42.73 36.64
CA ALA A 185 -8.32 44.04 36.75
C ALA A 185 -8.82 44.33 38.18
N ASN A 186 -9.32 43.31 38.88
CA ASN A 186 -9.80 43.44 40.25
C ASN A 186 -8.69 43.29 41.31
N LYS A 187 -7.43 43.06 40.90
CA LYS A 187 -6.30 42.78 41.79
C LYS A 187 -6.56 41.59 42.74
N VAL A 188 -7.39 40.66 42.32
CA VAL A 188 -7.70 39.44 43.08
C VAL A 188 -6.77 38.35 42.57
N THR A 189 -5.96 37.78 43.46
CA THR A 189 -5.17 36.60 43.14
C THR A 189 -6.07 35.39 43.03
N THR A 190 -5.68 34.39 42.24
CA THR A 190 -6.40 33.11 42.17
C THR A 190 -6.55 32.48 43.56
N GLU A 191 -5.52 32.59 44.39
CA GLU A 191 -5.51 32.16 45.80
C GLU A 191 -6.55 32.92 46.63
N ALA A 192 -6.69 34.24 46.48
CA ALA A 192 -7.72 35.02 47.18
C ALA A 192 -9.14 34.66 46.72
N LEU A 193 -9.31 34.16 45.50
CA LEU A 193 -10.61 33.71 45.00
C LEU A 193 -10.95 32.30 45.49
N GLU A 194 -9.96 31.41 45.61
CA GLU A 194 -10.10 30.12 46.29
C GLU A 194 -10.41 30.33 47.77
N GLU A 195 -9.68 31.19 48.48
CA GLU A 195 -9.98 31.57 49.87
C GLU A 195 -11.37 32.19 50.02
N PHE A 196 -11.83 32.97 49.04
CA PHE A 196 -13.19 33.50 49.03
C PHE A 196 -14.25 32.41 48.80
N LEU A 197 -13.98 31.42 47.96
CA LEU A 197 -14.89 30.29 47.73
C LEU A 197 -14.96 29.38 48.96
N ASP A 198 -13.83 29.11 49.59
CA ASP A 198 -13.75 28.36 50.85
C ASP A 198 -14.38 29.14 52.00
N GLY A 199 -14.18 30.46 52.06
CA GLY A 199 -14.89 31.33 53.00
C GLY A 199 -16.41 31.30 52.76
N LYS A 200 -16.84 31.29 51.49
CA LYS A 200 -18.26 31.22 51.12
C LYS A 200 -18.90 29.89 51.48
N THR A 201 -18.19 28.77 51.37
CA THR A 201 -18.71 27.46 51.81
C THR A 201 -18.87 27.44 53.33
N VAL A 202 -17.88 27.93 54.08
CA VAL A 202 -17.94 28.05 55.55
C VAL A 202 -19.08 28.99 56.00
N LEU A 203 -19.28 30.12 55.32
CA LEU A 203 -20.39 31.03 55.63
C LEU A 203 -21.75 30.39 55.38
N LYS A 204 -21.87 29.60 54.30
CA LYS A 204 -23.09 28.86 53.99
C LYS A 204 -23.38 27.76 55.01
N GLU A 205 -22.34 27.10 55.53
CA GLU A 205 -22.46 26.14 56.63
C GLU A 205 -22.92 26.79 57.94
N ALA A 206 -22.59 28.07 58.15
CA ALA A 206 -23.03 28.88 59.28
C ALA A 206 -24.40 29.59 59.07
N ASP A 207 -25.08 29.33 57.95
CA ASP A 207 -26.32 30.01 57.51
C ASP A 207 -26.20 31.55 57.44
N LEU A 208 -24.99 32.04 57.11
CA LEU A 208 -24.69 33.45 56.98
C LEU A 208 -24.55 33.83 55.49
N SER A 209 -25.09 35.00 55.16
CA SER A 209 -24.98 35.60 53.82
C SER A 209 -23.76 36.51 53.75
N LEU A 210 -23.22 36.70 52.54
CA LEU A 210 -22.17 37.70 52.28
C LEU A 210 -22.61 39.14 52.63
N LEU A 211 -23.92 39.38 52.72
CA LEU A 211 -24.49 40.67 53.13
C LEU A 211 -24.38 40.91 54.65
N ASP A 212 -24.11 39.89 55.45
CA ASP A 212 -24.02 40.00 56.92
C ASP A 212 -22.62 40.48 57.38
N PHE A 213 -21.66 40.62 56.46
CA PHE A 213 -20.27 40.98 56.76
C PHE A 213 -20.09 42.41 57.28
N GLU A 214 -20.89 43.38 56.80
CA GLU A 214 -20.83 44.77 57.29
C GLU A 214 -21.30 44.84 58.75
N ALA A 215 -22.36 44.12 59.10
CA ALA A 215 -22.84 44.03 60.48
C ALA A 215 -21.81 43.37 61.41
N LEU A 216 -21.14 42.31 60.94
CA LEU A 216 -20.06 41.62 61.67
C LEU A 216 -18.82 42.50 61.85
N THR A 217 -18.40 43.25 60.82
CA THR A 217 -17.22 44.12 60.91
C THR A 217 -17.44 45.35 61.79
N ASP A 218 -18.63 45.94 61.77
CA ASP A 218 -19.00 47.03 62.69
C ASP A 218 -19.13 46.55 64.15
N PHE A 219 -19.58 45.31 64.33
CA PHE A 219 -19.65 44.66 65.63
C PHE A 219 -18.25 44.42 66.21
N VAL A 220 -17.35 43.83 65.43
CA VAL A 220 -15.96 43.54 65.84
C VAL A 220 -15.16 44.83 66.08
N LYS A 221 -15.36 45.91 65.31
CA LYS A 221 -14.66 47.19 65.51
C LYS A 221 -15.07 47.94 66.78
N LYS A 222 -16.30 47.76 67.26
CA LYS A 222 -16.77 48.38 68.52
C LYS A 222 -16.36 47.57 69.75
N ALA A 223 -15.90 46.35 69.55
CA ALA A 223 -15.55 45.42 70.61
C ALA A 223 -14.10 45.60 71.09
N LYS A 224 -13.83 46.57 71.97
CA LYS A 224 -12.46 46.82 72.49
C LYS A 224 -12.02 45.98 73.70
N SER A 225 -12.71 44.91 74.05
CA SER A 225 -12.14 43.89 74.93
C SER A 225 -12.85 42.54 74.76
N GLU A 226 -12.07 41.53 74.39
CA GLU A 226 -12.45 40.17 74.01
C GLU A 226 -13.10 39.32 75.12
N GLY A 227 -13.35 39.86 76.32
CA GLY A 227 -13.89 39.08 77.45
C GLY A 227 -15.32 39.40 77.87
N PHE A 228 -15.85 40.58 77.53
CA PHE A 228 -17.10 41.10 78.12
C PHE A 228 -18.25 41.24 77.11
N LEU A 229 -17.99 41.05 75.82
CA LEU A 229 -18.97 41.24 74.74
C LEU A 229 -19.67 39.95 74.31
N ASP A 230 -19.00 38.79 74.43
CA ASP A 230 -19.60 37.52 74.03
C ASP A 230 -20.73 37.07 74.97
N ALA A 231 -20.59 37.29 76.28
CA ALA A 231 -21.58 36.79 77.25
C ALA A 231 -22.79 37.73 77.46
N SER A 232 -22.62 39.05 77.28
CA SER A 232 -23.65 40.04 77.61
C SER A 232 -24.54 40.41 76.42
N LEU A 233 -24.03 40.23 75.19
CA LEU A 233 -24.74 40.62 73.97
C LEU A 233 -25.59 39.49 73.39
N GLU A 234 -25.18 38.22 73.55
CA GLU A 234 -26.03 37.06 73.21
C GLU A 234 -27.28 36.98 74.10
N LEU A 235 -27.14 37.26 75.39
CA LEU A 235 -28.25 37.14 76.34
C LEU A 235 -29.31 38.25 76.20
N SER A 236 -28.91 39.44 75.77
CA SER A 236 -29.82 40.59 75.60
C SER A 236 -30.51 40.59 74.22
N THR A 237 -29.84 40.15 73.17
CA THR A 237 -30.42 40.09 71.81
C THR A 237 -31.39 38.93 71.61
N LEU A 238 -31.19 37.81 72.31
CA LEU A 238 -32.10 36.65 72.27
C LEU A 238 -33.45 36.91 72.97
N GLU A 239 -33.47 37.70 74.05
CA GLU A 239 -34.71 38.14 74.71
C GLU A 239 -35.48 39.15 73.85
N GLY A 240 -34.77 40.01 73.12
CA GLY A 240 -35.37 41.04 72.26
C GLY A 240 -35.99 40.52 70.96
N ARG A 241 -35.40 39.50 70.30
CA ARG A 241 -35.92 38.98 69.00
C ARG A 241 -36.99 37.91 69.12
N THR A 242 -37.01 37.12 70.20
CA THR A 242 -37.92 35.97 70.30
C THR A 242 -39.17 36.26 71.15
N GLY A 243 -39.15 37.32 71.96
CA GLY A 243 -40.20 37.63 72.93
C GLY A 243 -40.30 36.61 74.08
N LYS A 244 -39.35 35.66 74.18
CA LYS A 244 -39.33 34.60 75.17
C LYS A 244 -38.29 34.91 76.25
N LYS A 245 -38.65 34.66 77.52
CA LYS A 245 -37.75 34.88 78.68
C LYS A 245 -36.63 33.85 78.72
N HIS A 246 -35.45 34.26 79.18
CA HIS A 246 -34.22 33.48 79.38
C HIS A 246 -34.35 31.95 79.54
N HIS A 247 -35.25 31.49 80.40
CA HIS A 247 -35.40 30.06 80.71
C HIS A 247 -35.90 29.18 79.54
N ALA A 248 -36.59 29.74 78.54
CA ALA A 248 -37.14 29.00 77.41
C ALA A 248 -36.10 28.84 76.29
N ILE A 249 -35.18 29.80 76.17
CA ILE A 249 -34.07 29.80 75.22
C ILE A 249 -33.02 28.76 75.66
N VAL A 250 -32.78 28.65 76.97
CA VAL A 250 -31.93 27.60 77.56
C VAL A 250 -32.50 26.19 77.36
N ALA A 251 -33.81 26.03 77.18
CA ALA A 251 -34.44 24.73 76.91
C ALA A 251 -34.25 24.28 75.45
N GLU A 252 -34.42 25.18 74.47
CA GLU A 252 -34.07 24.92 73.06
C GLU A 252 -32.56 24.72 72.87
N TYR A 253 -31.72 25.45 73.61
CA TYR A 253 -30.27 25.25 73.60
C TYR A 253 -29.87 23.87 74.15
N LYS A 254 -30.61 23.32 75.12
CA LYS A 254 -30.41 21.94 75.61
C LYS A 254 -30.80 20.89 74.57
N GLU A 255 -31.80 21.15 73.74
CA GLU A 255 -32.18 20.27 72.62
C GLU A 255 -31.15 20.35 71.46
N ALA A 256 -30.62 21.54 71.18
CA ALA A 256 -29.53 21.73 70.22
C ALA A 256 -28.18 21.14 70.69
N LEU A 257 -27.88 21.20 72.00
CA LEU A 257 -26.73 20.53 72.61
C LEU A 257 -26.83 19.00 72.50
N ALA A 258 -28.04 18.42 72.63
CA ALA A 258 -28.26 16.99 72.39
C ALA A 258 -28.06 16.59 70.91
N GLY A 259 -28.32 17.52 69.96
CA GLY A 259 -27.97 17.36 68.55
C GLY A 259 -26.47 17.46 68.28
N LYS A 260 -25.77 18.36 68.99
CA LYS A 260 -24.31 18.54 68.89
C LYS A 260 -23.54 17.35 69.48
N GLU A 261 -24.01 16.75 70.57
CA GLU A 261 -23.44 15.51 71.12
C GLU A 261 -23.56 14.33 70.13
N LYS A 262 -24.61 14.29 69.30
CA LYS A 262 -24.74 13.33 68.19
C LYS A 262 -23.71 13.58 67.08
N VAL A 263 -23.50 14.84 66.72
CA VAL A 263 -22.50 15.19 65.69
C VAL A 263 -21.08 14.96 66.21
N ASP A 264 -20.78 15.28 67.47
CA ASP A 264 -19.47 15.02 68.09
C ASP A 264 -19.19 13.52 68.24
N THR A 265 -20.21 12.71 68.53
CA THR A 265 -20.07 11.24 68.51
C THR A 265 -19.86 10.70 67.10
N GLU A 266 -20.52 11.26 66.09
CA GLU A 266 -20.26 10.94 64.67
C GLU A 266 -18.86 11.41 64.22
N LEU A 267 -18.35 12.53 64.72
CA LEU A 267 -17.03 13.06 64.39
C LEU A 267 -15.91 12.23 65.03
N VAL A 268 -16.12 11.75 66.26
CA VAL A 268 -15.25 10.76 66.91
C VAL A 268 -15.31 9.42 66.17
N GLN A 269 -16.48 9.01 65.69
CA GLN A 269 -16.65 7.81 64.88
C GLN A 269 -15.89 7.94 63.54
N VAL A 270 -16.01 9.07 62.85
CA VAL A 270 -15.27 9.38 61.61
C VAL A 270 -13.76 9.48 61.88
N GLY A 271 -13.35 10.00 63.03
CA GLY A 271 -11.95 10.00 63.49
C GLY A 271 -11.39 8.59 63.73
N HIS A 272 -12.21 7.69 64.29
CA HIS A 272 -11.87 6.27 64.44
C HIS A 272 -11.85 5.54 63.10
N ASP A 273 -12.77 5.84 62.19
CA ASP A 273 -12.84 5.23 60.86
C ASP A 273 -11.71 5.70 59.95
N THR A 274 -11.33 6.98 60.01
CA THR A 274 -10.13 7.49 59.32
C THR A 274 -8.85 6.91 59.91
N SER A 275 -8.77 6.72 61.23
CA SER A 275 -7.64 6.04 61.88
C SER A 275 -7.54 4.55 61.51
N ARG A 276 -8.68 3.85 61.40
CA ARG A 276 -8.76 2.47 60.88
C ARG A 276 -8.34 2.43 59.42
N ALA A 277 -8.93 3.27 58.56
CA ALA A 277 -8.58 3.34 57.15
C ALA A 277 -7.08 3.63 56.92
N ARG A 278 -6.46 4.44 57.79
CA ARG A 278 -5.01 4.71 57.74
C ARG A 278 -4.17 3.50 58.15
N LYS A 279 -4.59 2.76 59.18
CA LYS A 279 -3.96 1.48 59.58
C LYS A 279 -4.16 0.41 58.51
N ASP A 280 -5.34 0.35 57.90
CA ASP A 280 -5.65 -0.57 56.81
C ASP A 280 -4.79 -0.25 55.58
N LEU A 281 -4.67 1.04 55.21
CA LEU A 281 -3.74 1.50 54.16
C LEU A 281 -2.29 1.11 54.45
N GLN A 282 -1.85 1.23 55.70
CA GLN A 282 -0.50 0.83 56.10
C GLN A 282 -0.32 -0.69 56.02
N SER A 283 -1.31 -1.46 56.46
CA SER A 283 -1.30 -2.93 56.38
C SER A 283 -1.36 -3.42 54.93
N LEU A 284 -2.13 -2.74 54.06
CA LEU A 284 -2.20 -3.00 52.63
C LEU A 284 -0.88 -2.66 51.94
N ARG A 285 -0.22 -1.56 52.30
CA ARG A 285 1.12 -1.25 51.80
C ARG A 285 2.14 -2.29 52.22
N GLN A 286 2.07 -2.75 53.47
CA GLN A 286 2.96 -3.79 53.97
C GLN A 286 2.66 -5.17 53.34
N ALA A 287 1.39 -5.49 53.10
CA ALA A 287 0.97 -6.69 52.39
C ALA A 287 1.37 -6.64 50.91
N ASN A 288 1.25 -5.48 50.27
CA ASN A 288 1.67 -5.26 48.89
C ASN A 288 3.20 -5.37 48.79
N SER A 289 3.96 -4.76 49.71
CA SER A 289 5.42 -4.94 49.81
C SER A 289 5.81 -6.40 50.02
N ARG A 290 5.11 -7.14 50.90
CA ARG A 290 5.33 -8.59 51.08
C ARG A 290 4.95 -9.41 49.85
N GLN A 291 3.91 -9.01 49.10
CA GLN A 291 3.52 -9.65 47.85
C GLN A 291 4.54 -9.37 46.74
N LEU A 292 5.09 -8.17 46.67
CA LEU A 292 6.19 -7.82 45.77
C LEU A 292 7.45 -8.64 46.09
N GLU A 293 7.80 -8.78 47.38
CA GLU A 293 8.89 -9.64 47.85
C GLU A 293 8.63 -11.12 47.56
N HIS A 294 7.42 -11.62 47.82
CA HIS A 294 7.01 -13.01 47.57
C HIS A 294 6.97 -13.36 46.08
N ASN A 295 6.58 -12.41 45.23
CA ASN A 295 6.56 -12.59 43.78
C ASN A 295 7.94 -12.33 43.14
N HIS A 296 8.96 -11.97 43.92
CA HIS A 296 10.29 -11.58 43.43
C HIS A 296 10.27 -10.49 42.36
N VAL A 297 9.32 -9.55 42.45
CA VAL A 297 9.20 -8.43 41.52
C VAL A 297 9.44 -7.12 42.25
N THR A 298 10.46 -6.37 41.85
CA THR A 298 10.72 -5.04 42.40
C THR A 298 9.76 -4.01 41.80
N GLU A 299 9.51 -2.91 42.51
CA GLU A 299 8.67 -1.81 42.03
C GLU A 299 9.20 -1.24 40.69
N GLU A 300 10.52 -1.24 40.51
CA GLU A 300 11.20 -0.89 39.25
C GLU A 300 10.89 -1.87 38.09
N GLN A 301 10.76 -3.17 38.38
CA GLN A 301 10.39 -4.18 37.36
C GLN A 301 8.93 -4.03 36.94
N LEU A 302 8.04 -3.62 37.85
CA LEU A 302 6.66 -3.26 37.53
C LEU A 302 6.58 -1.99 36.67
N GLU A 303 7.38 -0.96 36.97
CA GLU A 303 7.48 0.22 36.10
C GLU A 303 8.02 -0.14 34.71
N GLN A 304 9.04 -0.99 34.62
CA GLN A 304 9.55 -1.48 33.34
C GLN A 304 8.48 -2.27 32.58
N PHE A 305 7.71 -3.11 33.27
CA PHE A 305 6.60 -3.86 32.69
C PHE A 305 5.51 -2.93 32.14
N VAL A 306 5.11 -1.89 32.89
CA VAL A 306 4.14 -0.89 32.45
C VAL A 306 4.65 -0.14 31.20
N ARG A 307 5.93 0.26 31.19
CA ARG A 307 6.54 0.92 30.02
C ARG A 307 6.56 0.02 28.78
N ILE A 308 6.86 -1.27 28.95
CA ILE A 308 6.85 -2.25 27.85
C ILE A 308 5.41 -2.47 27.36
N ARG A 309 4.44 -2.58 28.28
CA ARG A 309 3.02 -2.72 27.95
C ARG A 309 2.52 -1.54 27.12
N ASP A 310 2.80 -0.32 27.55
CA ASP A 310 2.31 0.87 26.87
C ASP A 310 2.98 1.03 25.48
N ARG A 311 4.24 0.61 25.32
CA ARG A 311 4.93 0.53 24.01
C ARG A 311 4.33 -0.52 23.08
N LEU A 312 3.96 -1.69 23.60
CA LEU A 312 3.32 -2.75 22.82
C LEU A 312 1.90 -2.35 22.40
N ALA A 313 1.14 -1.74 23.31
CA ALA A 313 -0.19 -1.20 23.01
C ALA A 313 -0.13 -0.11 21.92
N ALA A 314 0.86 0.78 21.97
CA ALA A 314 1.09 1.79 20.92
C ALA A 314 1.43 1.19 19.54
N LYS A 315 1.85 -0.08 19.50
CA LYS A 315 2.11 -0.84 18.27
C LYS A 315 0.97 -1.82 17.92
N GLY A 316 -0.18 -1.73 18.60
CA GLY A 316 -1.37 -2.53 18.34
C GLY A 316 -1.34 -3.95 18.93
N VAL A 317 -0.41 -4.22 19.87
CA VAL A 317 -0.31 -5.51 20.56
C VAL A 317 -0.83 -5.35 21.98
N GLU A 318 -2.04 -5.87 22.23
CA GLU A 318 -2.68 -5.87 23.54
C GLU A 318 -2.13 -7.01 24.40
N LEU A 319 -1.69 -6.69 25.61
CA LEU A 319 -1.01 -7.65 26.50
C LEU A 319 -1.91 -8.79 26.99
N GLU A 320 -3.23 -8.60 26.97
CA GLU A 320 -4.23 -9.64 27.30
C GLU A 320 -4.19 -10.83 26.31
N LYS A 321 -3.53 -10.65 25.16
CA LYS A 321 -3.27 -11.70 24.17
C LYS A 321 -1.91 -12.39 24.37
N LEU A 322 -1.19 -12.15 25.48
CA LEU A 322 0.08 -12.84 25.79
C LEU A 322 -0.07 -14.36 25.92
N GLY A 323 -1.25 -14.87 26.30
CA GLY A 323 -1.52 -16.32 26.25
C GLY A 323 -1.41 -16.89 24.82
N ILE A 324 -1.67 -16.07 23.80
CA ILE A 324 -1.46 -16.43 22.40
C ILE A 324 0.04 -16.43 22.07
N LEU A 325 0.84 -15.56 22.71
CA LEU A 325 2.30 -15.56 22.57
C LEU A 325 2.93 -16.77 23.27
N GLU A 326 2.45 -17.19 24.43
CA GLU A 326 2.89 -18.43 25.08
C GLU A 326 2.55 -19.65 24.21
N GLY A 327 1.33 -19.69 23.65
CA GLY A 327 0.90 -20.71 22.67
C GLY A 327 1.73 -20.68 21.38
N LEU A 328 2.07 -19.50 20.87
CA LEU A 328 2.96 -19.34 19.71
C LEU A 328 4.38 -19.79 20.03
N VAL A 329 4.93 -19.43 21.19
CA VAL A 329 6.28 -19.85 21.61
C VAL A 329 6.32 -21.37 21.80
N THR A 330 5.31 -21.98 22.43
CA THR A 330 5.24 -23.45 22.54
C THR A 330 5.04 -24.14 21.19
N GLN A 331 4.22 -23.59 20.28
CA GLN A 331 4.09 -24.13 18.91
C GLN A 331 5.38 -23.97 18.10
N LEU A 332 6.09 -22.85 18.24
CA LEU A 332 7.37 -22.61 17.59
C LEU A 332 8.45 -23.56 18.13
N GLU A 333 8.46 -23.81 19.45
CA GLU A 333 9.33 -24.82 20.08
C GLU A 333 8.99 -26.25 19.63
N GLN A 334 7.70 -26.60 19.49
CA GLN A 334 7.25 -27.89 18.94
C GLN A 334 7.73 -28.12 17.50
N HIS A 335 7.92 -27.04 16.72
CA HIS A 335 8.47 -27.10 15.37
C HIS A 335 10.00 -26.93 15.31
N HIS A 336 10.71 -26.91 16.45
CA HIS A 336 12.16 -26.68 16.58
C HIS A 336 12.65 -25.29 16.16
N TRP A 337 11.78 -24.28 16.14
CA TRP A 337 12.17 -22.91 15.81
C TRP A 337 12.56 -22.17 17.09
N GLN A 338 13.85 -21.81 17.19
CA GLN A 338 14.33 -21.07 18.35
C GLN A 338 13.84 -19.62 18.30
N PRO A 339 13.15 -19.11 19.34
CA PRO A 339 12.61 -17.74 19.36
C PRO A 339 13.66 -16.65 19.08
N ARG A 340 14.91 -16.85 19.51
CA ARG A 340 16.03 -15.95 19.19
C ARG A 340 16.32 -15.85 17.69
N GLN A 341 16.23 -16.97 16.95
CA GLN A 341 16.45 -16.96 15.50
C GLN A 341 15.32 -16.25 14.76
N ILE A 342 14.10 -16.26 15.29
CA ILE A 342 12.96 -15.53 14.74
C ILE A 342 13.15 -14.03 14.95
N VAL A 343 13.58 -13.62 16.15
CA VAL A 343 13.90 -12.21 16.42
C VAL A 343 15.05 -11.74 15.51
N ASP A 344 16.11 -12.55 15.34
CA ASP A 344 17.19 -12.26 14.39
C ASP A 344 16.73 -12.22 12.93
N TYR A 345 15.75 -13.04 12.56
CA TYR A 345 15.16 -13.03 11.22
C TYR A 345 14.28 -11.79 11.01
N LEU A 346 13.55 -11.37 12.05
CA LEU A 346 12.70 -10.18 12.02
C LEU A 346 13.51 -8.89 12.01
N THR A 347 14.61 -8.81 12.76
CA THR A 347 15.57 -7.69 12.66
C THR A 347 16.22 -7.66 11.28
N LYS A 348 16.67 -8.80 10.75
CA LYS A 348 17.13 -8.90 9.35
C LYS A 348 16.04 -8.53 8.34
N SER A 349 14.76 -8.80 8.62
CA SER A 349 13.66 -8.41 7.74
C SER A 349 13.37 -6.90 7.79
N GLY A 350 13.65 -6.25 8.92
CA GLY A 350 13.68 -4.79 9.04
C GLY A 350 14.76 -4.18 8.14
N ASP A 351 15.96 -4.75 8.18
CA ASP A 351 17.07 -4.36 7.30
C ASP A 351 16.73 -4.60 5.82
N LEU A 352 16.03 -5.70 5.51
CA LEU A 352 15.57 -5.98 4.14
C LEU A 352 14.56 -4.96 3.63
N ARG A 353 13.69 -4.39 4.48
CA ARG A 353 12.82 -3.27 4.06
C ARG A 353 13.61 -2.02 3.73
N GLU A 354 14.66 -1.73 4.49
CA GLU A 354 15.54 -0.60 4.24
C GLU A 354 16.32 -0.79 2.94
N ILE A 355 16.82 -2.00 2.69
CA ILE A 355 17.46 -2.39 1.41
C ILE A 355 16.47 -2.26 0.25
N VAL A 356 15.22 -2.75 0.39
CA VAL A 356 14.18 -2.60 -0.64
C VAL A 356 13.87 -1.13 -0.91
N SER A 357 13.82 -0.29 0.13
CA SER A 357 13.66 1.16 -0.02
C SER A 357 14.83 1.78 -0.79
N GLN A 358 16.07 1.44 -0.45
CA GLN A 358 17.27 1.92 -1.16
C GLN A 358 17.29 1.48 -2.62
N VAL A 359 17.04 0.19 -2.88
CA VAL A 359 16.96 -0.35 -4.25
C VAL A 359 15.85 0.33 -5.03
N SER A 360 14.68 0.60 -4.41
CA SER A 360 13.59 1.31 -5.10
C SER A 360 13.95 2.76 -5.46
N GLN A 361 14.74 3.44 -4.61
CA GLN A 361 15.26 4.78 -4.91
C GLN A 361 16.30 4.75 -6.04
N GLU A 362 17.20 3.77 -6.05
CA GLU A 362 18.15 3.58 -7.15
C GLU A 362 17.44 3.24 -8.46
N LEU A 363 16.38 2.43 -8.40
CA LEU A 363 15.55 2.08 -9.56
C LEU A 363 14.83 3.34 -10.10
N ALA A 364 14.30 4.19 -9.21
CA ALA A 364 13.71 5.46 -9.62
C ALA A 364 14.74 6.41 -10.27
N LYS A 365 15.96 6.46 -9.73
CA LYS A 365 17.06 7.28 -10.28
C LYS A 365 17.50 6.78 -11.66
N THR A 366 17.72 5.47 -11.80
CA THR A 366 18.10 4.85 -13.08
C THR A 366 17.00 4.97 -14.13
N GLN A 367 15.73 4.88 -13.73
CA GLN A 367 14.60 5.13 -14.62
C GLN A 367 14.60 6.57 -15.15
N LYS A 368 14.84 7.55 -14.27
CA LYS A 368 14.96 8.96 -14.65
C LYS A 368 16.13 9.19 -15.63
N ASP A 369 17.29 8.59 -15.37
CA ASP A 369 18.46 8.68 -16.26
C ASP A 369 18.20 8.01 -17.62
N LEU A 370 17.46 6.90 -17.63
CA LEU A 370 17.06 6.21 -18.86
C LEU A 370 16.13 7.08 -19.72
N ASP A 371 15.16 7.73 -19.09
CA ASP A 371 14.21 8.58 -19.81
C ASP A 371 14.90 9.85 -20.34
N ALA A 372 15.81 10.46 -19.58
CA ALA A 372 16.66 11.54 -20.08
C ALA A 372 17.53 11.13 -21.28
N LYS A 373 18.09 9.90 -21.26
CA LYS A 373 18.85 9.37 -22.41
C LYS A 373 17.97 9.11 -23.63
N LYS A 374 16.73 8.66 -23.45
CA LYS A 374 15.78 8.48 -24.57
C LYS A 374 15.44 9.82 -25.21
N GLU A 375 15.20 10.86 -24.42
CA GLU A 375 14.96 12.21 -24.93
C GLU A 375 16.16 12.72 -25.72
N ALA A 376 17.38 12.58 -25.20
CA ALA A 376 18.59 12.94 -25.93
C ALA A 376 18.76 12.16 -27.24
N LEU A 377 18.41 10.87 -27.26
CA LEU A 377 18.46 10.03 -28.45
C LEU A 377 17.43 10.48 -29.50
N LEU A 378 16.23 10.88 -29.08
CA LEU A 378 15.20 11.42 -29.98
C LEU A 378 15.66 12.72 -30.65
N VAL A 379 16.35 13.60 -29.90
CA VAL A 379 16.96 14.82 -30.46
C VAL A 379 18.00 14.47 -31.53
N LEU A 380 18.92 13.55 -31.22
CA LEU A 380 19.94 13.09 -32.17
C LEU A 380 19.35 12.44 -33.44
N ILE A 381 18.27 11.67 -33.31
CA ILE A 381 17.55 11.13 -34.47
C ILE A 381 16.98 12.27 -35.33
N GLY A 382 16.44 13.31 -34.71
CA GLY A 382 15.93 14.50 -35.39
C GLY A 382 17.03 15.23 -36.17
N GLU A 383 18.17 15.48 -35.53
CA GLU A 383 19.35 16.10 -36.15
C GLU A 383 19.86 15.25 -37.33
N ALA A 384 20.03 13.94 -37.14
CA ALA A 384 20.47 13.04 -38.22
C ALA A 384 19.48 12.98 -39.40
N ALA A 385 18.18 13.13 -39.15
CA ALA A 385 17.18 13.22 -40.21
C ALA A 385 17.28 14.54 -40.99
N GLN A 386 17.57 15.66 -40.31
CA GLN A 386 17.83 16.94 -40.96
C GLN A 386 19.09 16.90 -41.82
N GLU A 387 20.20 16.37 -41.30
CA GLU A 387 21.45 16.22 -42.05
C GLU A 387 21.25 15.34 -43.30
N ARG A 388 20.48 14.24 -43.18
CA ARG A 388 20.13 13.40 -44.35
C ARG A 388 19.32 14.16 -45.40
N ALA A 389 18.38 15.01 -44.97
CA ALA A 389 17.60 15.83 -45.89
C ALA A 389 18.48 16.87 -46.61
N GLU A 390 19.45 17.46 -45.91
CA GLU A 390 20.44 18.37 -46.51
C GLU A 390 21.35 17.65 -47.50
N LEU A 391 21.85 16.46 -47.15
CA LEU A 391 22.64 15.62 -48.07
C LEU A 391 21.85 15.27 -49.33
N GLN A 392 20.56 14.93 -49.23
CA GLN A 392 19.72 14.68 -50.40
C GLN A 392 19.57 15.92 -51.29
N LYS A 393 19.44 17.12 -50.71
CA LYS A 393 19.43 18.37 -51.47
C LYS A 393 20.75 18.56 -52.22
N ILE A 394 21.89 18.37 -51.55
CA ILE A 394 23.22 18.48 -52.17
C ILE A 394 23.37 17.48 -53.32
N LEU A 395 22.98 16.22 -53.12
CA LEU A 395 23.01 15.19 -54.16
C LEU A 395 22.15 15.59 -55.37
N SER A 396 20.95 16.15 -55.16
CA SER A 396 20.12 16.62 -56.26
C SER A 396 20.81 17.72 -57.07
N VAL A 397 21.48 18.67 -56.40
CA VAL A 397 22.27 19.73 -57.05
C VAL A 397 23.48 19.15 -57.78
N GLU A 398 24.16 18.16 -57.22
CA GLU A 398 25.27 17.49 -57.89
C GLU A 398 24.78 16.79 -59.18
N THR A 399 23.65 16.10 -59.13
CA THR A 399 23.08 15.45 -60.31
C THR A 399 22.71 16.45 -61.41
N THR A 400 22.09 17.58 -61.06
CA THR A 400 21.75 18.61 -62.06
C THR A 400 23.02 19.21 -62.67
N LYS A 401 24.05 19.52 -61.86
CA LYS A 401 25.33 20.04 -62.35
C LYS A 401 26.06 19.04 -63.25
N LYS A 402 26.03 17.75 -62.95
CA LYS A 402 26.56 16.70 -63.83
C LYS A 402 25.82 16.65 -65.17
N THR A 403 24.49 16.80 -65.17
CA THR A 403 23.72 16.84 -66.43
C THR A 403 24.00 18.10 -67.24
N GLU A 404 24.16 19.26 -66.60
CA GLU A 404 24.56 20.51 -67.27
C GLU A 404 25.96 20.39 -67.91
N LEU A 405 26.92 19.80 -67.18
CA LEU A 405 28.27 19.55 -67.71
C LEU A 405 28.23 18.62 -68.93
N ALA A 406 27.49 17.51 -68.87
CA ALA A 406 27.35 16.60 -69.99
C ALA A 406 26.73 17.28 -71.24
N GLN A 407 25.74 18.16 -71.03
CA GLN A 407 25.16 18.96 -72.11
C GLN A 407 26.18 19.94 -72.73
N LEU A 408 26.99 20.60 -71.89
CA LEU A 408 28.05 21.50 -72.36
C LEU A 408 29.15 20.74 -73.12
N GLU A 409 29.55 19.57 -72.66
CA GLU A 409 30.51 18.69 -73.35
C GLU A 409 29.97 18.28 -74.73
N GLN A 410 28.69 17.93 -74.82
CA GLN A 410 28.03 17.61 -76.09
C GLN A 410 28.02 18.81 -77.05
N LEU A 411 27.63 20.00 -76.56
CA LEU A 411 27.64 21.23 -77.36
C LEU A 411 29.05 21.59 -77.84
N LEU A 412 30.07 21.39 -77.00
CA LEU A 412 31.46 21.64 -77.36
C LEU A 412 31.93 20.65 -78.44
N SER A 413 31.54 19.37 -78.33
CA SER A 413 31.81 18.39 -79.37
C SER A 413 31.11 18.72 -80.69
N ASP A 414 29.85 19.15 -80.65
CA ASP A 414 29.10 19.56 -81.84
C ASP A 414 29.72 20.80 -82.51
N ASN A 415 30.14 21.78 -81.70
CA ASN A 415 30.83 22.97 -82.21
C ASN A 415 32.20 22.63 -82.79
N LYS A 416 32.95 21.71 -82.17
CA LYS A 416 34.22 21.23 -82.72
C LYS A 416 34.01 20.59 -84.08
N LEU A 417 33.00 19.73 -84.23
CA LEU A 417 32.64 19.16 -85.53
C LEU A 417 32.31 20.27 -86.53
N ARG A 418 31.52 21.29 -86.16
CA ARG A 418 31.21 22.42 -87.04
C ARG A 418 32.47 23.19 -87.48
N ILE A 419 33.43 23.41 -86.58
CA ILE A 419 34.71 24.05 -86.89
C ILE A 419 35.51 23.16 -87.85
N ASP A 420 35.64 21.86 -87.56
CA ASP A 420 36.36 20.91 -88.42
C ASP A 420 35.72 20.84 -89.83
N TRP A 421 34.39 20.88 -89.91
CA TRP A 421 33.65 20.98 -91.18
C TRP A 421 33.92 22.31 -91.90
N ALA A 422 33.93 23.43 -91.18
CA ALA A 422 34.24 24.74 -91.76
C ALA A 422 35.68 24.78 -92.30
N GLU A 423 36.67 24.28 -91.56
CA GLU A 423 38.07 24.17 -92.01
C GLU A 423 38.21 23.23 -93.21
N THR A 424 37.48 22.12 -93.23
CA THR A 424 37.49 21.17 -94.36
C THR A 424 36.86 21.80 -95.60
N LEU A 425 35.75 22.52 -95.45
CA LEU A 425 35.13 23.29 -96.53
C LEU A 425 36.04 24.42 -97.01
N GLU A 426 36.73 25.11 -96.11
CA GLU A 426 37.70 26.15 -96.45
C GLU A 426 38.91 25.56 -97.21
N LYS A 427 39.39 24.37 -96.84
CA LYS A 427 40.43 23.65 -97.61
C LYS A 427 39.95 23.22 -99.00
N LEU A 428 38.70 22.74 -99.10
CA LEU A 428 38.09 22.33 -100.36
C LEU A 428 37.78 23.50 -101.29
N LEU A 429 37.41 24.66 -100.74
CA LEU A 429 37.07 25.87 -101.50
C LEU A 429 38.27 26.81 -101.68
N GLY A 430 39.30 26.67 -100.86
CA GLY A 430 40.46 27.55 -100.72
C GLY A 430 41.78 26.91 -101.11
N THR A 431 41.83 26.22 -102.26
CA THR A 431 43.09 25.97 -102.98
C THR A 431 42.87 26.03 -104.49
N GLN A 432 42.49 27.21 -104.99
CA GLN A 432 43.05 27.67 -106.25
C GLN A 432 44.11 28.74 -105.95
N PRO A 433 45.40 28.48 -106.25
CA PRO A 433 46.33 29.56 -106.45
C PRO A 433 45.81 30.41 -107.61
N ARG A 434 45.47 31.67 -107.34
CA ARG A 434 45.30 32.72 -108.39
C ARG A 434 46.65 33.04 -109.04
N SER A 435 47.31 32.02 -109.60
CA SER A 435 48.50 32.14 -110.41
C SER A 435 48.35 31.25 -111.65
N GLN A 436 47.39 31.59 -112.50
CA GLN A 436 47.37 31.31 -113.95
C GLN A 436 46.08 31.86 -114.59
N LEU A 437 45.97 33.19 -114.64
CA LEU A 437 45.23 33.88 -115.71
C LEU A 437 46.19 34.87 -116.37
N ARG A 438 47.18 34.32 -117.06
CA ARG A 438 47.88 34.96 -118.18
C ARG A 438 47.90 33.96 -119.34
N SER A 439 47.77 34.52 -120.54
CA SER A 439 47.84 33.94 -121.89
C SER A 439 46.66 33.08 -122.37
N PHE A 440 45.67 33.71 -123.00
CA PHE A 440 45.36 33.59 -124.44
C PHE A 440 44.74 34.96 -124.83
N SER A 441 45.51 35.91 -125.38
CA SER A 441 45.89 36.06 -126.80
C SER A 441 44.69 36.23 -127.75
N VAL A 442 44.52 37.46 -128.23
CA VAL A 442 45.05 37.78 -129.56
C VAL A 442 46.52 38.14 -129.40
#